data_AF-A0A8F1M9Z6-F1
#
_entry.id   AF-A0A8F1M9Z6-F1
#
_cell.length_a   1.000
_cell.length_b   1.000
_cell.length_c   1.000
_cell.angle_alpha   90.00
_cell.angle_beta   90.00
_cell.angle_gamma   90.00
#
_symmetry.space_group_name_H-M   'P 1'
#
loop_
_entity.id
_entity.type
_entity.pdbx_description
1 polymer ?
#
loop_
_entity_poly.entity_id
_entity_poly.type
_entity_poly.pdbx_seq_one_letter_code
_entity_poly.pdbx_strand_id
1 'polypeptide(L)' 'MAEAKKTVKAAVVKTIDDLKKELAEKRNDLLQAKRSHAAGELVNPKALRSLRKEIARLLT' A
#
# COMPACT_ATOMS: atom_id res chain seq x y z
N MET A 1 28.32 7.80 -16.30
CA MET A 1 27.82 7.03 -15.14
C MET A 1 26.52 6.37 -15.58
N ALA A 2 26.53 5.08 -15.88
CA ALA A 2 25.36 4.36 -16.40
C ALA A 2 24.38 4.08 -15.25
N GLU A 3 23.18 4.66 -15.29
CA GLU A 3 22.11 4.31 -14.37
C GLU A 3 21.60 2.90 -14.69
N ALA A 4 21.83 1.98 -13.75
CA ALA A 4 21.39 0.61 -13.84
C ALA A 4 19.85 0.53 -13.85
N LYS A 5 19.30 -0.13 -14.87
CA LYS A 5 17.87 -0.50 -14.93
C LYS A 5 17.50 -1.30 -13.69
N LYS A 6 16.63 -0.74 -12.85
CA LYS A 6 16.10 -1.39 -11.64
C LYS A 6 15.22 -2.56 -12.07
N THR A 7 15.76 -3.77 -12.01
CA THR A 7 15.04 -5.02 -12.26
C THR A 7 13.99 -5.22 -11.17
N VAL A 8 12.71 -5.09 -11.55
CA VAL A 8 11.59 -5.46 -10.68
C VAL A 8 11.57 -6.98 -10.60
N LYS A 9 12.13 -7.52 -9.52
CA LYS A 9 12.09 -8.97 -9.26
C LYS A 9 10.64 -9.44 -9.14
N ALA A 10 10.42 -10.60 -9.74
CA ALA A 10 9.16 -11.28 -9.96
C ALA A 10 8.23 -11.28 -8.72
N ALA A 11 6.93 -11.17 -9.01
CA ALA A 11 5.85 -11.37 -8.05
C ALA A 11 6.05 -12.71 -7.34
N VAL A 12 6.51 -12.65 -6.08
CA VAL A 12 6.34 -13.76 -5.16
C VAL A 12 4.84 -14.00 -5.09
N VAL A 13 4.38 -15.12 -5.64
CA VAL A 13 2.99 -15.55 -5.52
C VAL A 13 2.79 -15.87 -4.05
N LYS A 14 2.40 -14.84 -3.30
CA LYS A 14 2.02 -14.93 -1.91
C LYS A 14 0.88 -15.93 -1.83
N THR A 15 0.92 -16.81 -0.83
CA THR A 15 -0.19 -17.71 -0.59
C THR A 15 -1.45 -16.88 -0.32
N ILE A 16 -2.64 -17.45 -0.56
CA ILE A 16 -3.91 -16.73 -0.35
C ILE A 16 -4.00 -16.14 1.06
N ASP A 17 -3.42 -16.83 2.04
CA ASP A 17 -3.39 -16.38 3.43
C ASP A 17 -2.45 -15.19 3.66
N ASP A 18 -1.34 -15.12 2.95
CA ASP A 18 -0.44 -13.96 2.98
C ASP A 18 -1.10 -12.74 2.30
N LEU A 19 -1.83 -12.94 1.20
CA LEU A 19 -2.61 -11.86 0.56
C LEU A 19 -3.71 -11.31 1.49
N LYS A 20 -4.38 -12.18 2.25
CA LYS A 20 -5.38 -11.76 3.24
C LYS A 20 -4.76 -10.95 4.38
N LYS A 21 -3.59 -11.36 4.87
CA LYS A 21 -2.84 -10.61 5.90
C LYS A 21 -2.45 -9.22 5.40
N GLU A 22 -1.88 -9.14 4.21
CA GLU A 22 -1.49 -7.85 3.61
C GLU A 22 -2.68 -6.94 3.36
N LEU A 23 -3.81 -7.51 2.94
CA LEU A 23 -5.04 -6.76 2.77
C LEU A 23 -5.57 -6.22 4.10
N ALA A 24 -5.45 -6.98 5.20
CA ALA A 24 -5.80 -6.52 6.53
C ALA A 24 -4.86 -5.40 7.02
N GLU A 25 -3.55 -5.55 6.83
CA GLU A 25 -2.55 -4.53 7.15
C GLU A 25 -2.81 -3.23 6.39
N LYS A 26 -3.01 -3.30 5.07
CA LYS A 26 -3.28 -2.11 4.24
C LYS A 26 -4.58 -1.41 4.60
N ARG A 27 -5.59 -2.15 5.08
CA ARG A 27 -6.83 -1.56 5.61
C ARG A 27 -6.58 -0.82 6.92
N ASN A 28 -5.75 -1.37 7.81
CA ASN A 28 -5.36 -0.70 9.04
C ASN A 28 -4.55 0.58 8.76
N ASP A 29 -3.60 0.52 7.82
CA ASP A 29 -2.84 1.68 7.36
C ASP A 29 -3.76 2.78 6.83
N LEU A 30 -4.78 2.41 6.05
CA LEU A 30 -5.76 3.36 5.53
C LEU A 30 -6.62 3.98 6.64
N LEU A 31 -6.97 3.22 7.68
CA LEU A 31 -7.69 3.74 8.84
C LEU A 31 -6.82 4.71 9.65
N GLN A 32 -5.56 4.36 9.90
CA GLN A 32 -4.62 5.23 10.59
C GLN A 32 -4.36 6.52 9.80
N ALA A 33 -4.11 6.41 8.49
CA ALA A 33 -3.93 7.56 7.62
C ALA A 33 -5.18 8.46 7.58
N LYS A 34 -6.39 7.87 7.62
CA LYS A 34 -7.64 8.64 7.73
C LYS A 34 -7.75 9.37 9.07
N ARG A 35 -7.37 8.73 10.18
CA ARG A 35 -7.34 9.36 11.51
C ARG A 35 -6.35 10.52 11.54
N SER A 36 -5.12 10.33 11.07
CA SER A 36 -4.12 11.41 10.98
C SER A 36 -4.56 12.53 10.03
N HIS A 37 -5.26 12.22 8.94
CA HIS A 37 -5.82 13.24 8.06
C HIS A 37 -6.93 14.04 8.74
N ALA A 38 -7.81 13.38 9.48
CA ALA A 38 -8.86 14.04 10.26
C ALA A 38 -8.29 14.91 11.39
N ALA A 39 -7.18 14.47 12.00
CA ALA A 39 -6.44 15.24 12.99
C ALA A 39 -5.61 16.40 12.39
N GLY A 40 -5.50 16.49 11.06
CA GLY A 40 -4.66 17.50 10.37
C GLY A 40 -3.16 17.21 10.43
N GLU A 41 -2.74 16.06 10.97
CA GLU A 41 -1.35 15.63 11.11
C GLU A 41 -0.81 14.92 9.86
N LEU A 42 -1.68 14.59 8.89
CA LEU A 42 -1.26 13.91 7.67
C LEU A 42 -0.55 14.88 6.72
N VAL A 43 0.78 14.84 6.74
CA VAL A 43 1.68 15.66 5.91
C VAL A 43 1.40 15.54 4.40
N ASN A 44 0.96 14.38 3.92
CA ASN A 44 0.65 14.17 2.49
C ASN A 44 -0.69 13.45 2.28
N PRO A 45 -1.75 14.19 1.90
CA PRO A 45 -3.07 13.62 1.60
C PRO A 45 -3.06 12.59 0.46
N LYS A 46 -2.07 12.64 -0.46
CA LYS A 46 -1.97 11.67 -1.57
C LYS A 46 -1.66 10.25 -1.08
N ALA A 47 -1.14 10.06 0.13
CA ALA A 47 -0.93 8.75 0.73
C ALA A 47 -2.24 7.93 0.82
N LEU A 48 -3.37 8.58 1.10
CA LEU A 48 -4.69 7.94 1.11
C LEU A 48 -5.06 7.38 -0.26
N ARG A 49 -4.73 8.10 -1.33
CA ARG A 49 -4.98 7.66 -2.71
C ARG A 49 -4.14 6.43 -3.05
N SER A 50 -2.88 6.41 -2.65
CA SER A 50 -1.98 5.27 -2.88
C SER A 50 -2.46 4.03 -2.13
N LEU A 51 -2.81 4.15 -0.85
CA LEU A 51 -3.33 3.03 -0.04
C LEU A 51 -4.64 2.46 -0.62
N ARG A 52 -5.56 3.31 -1.08
CA ARG A 52 -6.79 2.85 -1.77
C ARG A 52 -6.49 2.05 -3.04
N LYS A 53 -5.50 2.50 -3.84
CA LYS A 53 -5.09 1.80 -5.06
C LYS A 53 -4.41 0.48 -4.77
N GLU A 54 -3.60 0.41 -3.71
CA GLU A 54 -2.95 -0.84 -3.28
C GLU A 54 -3.98 -1.88 -2.83
N ILE A 55 -4.97 -1.47 -2.02
CA ILE A 55 -6.08 -2.35 -1.62
C ILE A 55 -6.85 -2.84 -2.84
N ALA A 56 -7.16 -1.95 -3.79
CA ALA A 56 -7.87 -2.33 -5.01
C ALA A 56 -7.10 -3.37 -5.84
N ARG A 57 -5.78 -3.21 -5.98
CA ARG A 57 -4.93 -4.19 -6.68
C ARG A 57 -4.84 -5.54 -5.96
N LEU A 58 -4.94 -5.57 -4.63
CA LEU A 58 -4.96 -6.82 -3.87
C LEU A 58 -6.30 -7.57 -3.99
N LEU A 59 -7.37 -6.89 -4.42
CA LEU A 59 -8.70 -7.46 -4.58
C LEU A 59 -8.99 -7.97 -6.00
N THR A 60 -8.15 -7.64 -6.98
CA THR A 60 -8.30 -7.98 -8.42
C THR A 60 -7.16 -8.84 -8.89
#